data_AF-A0A519CSI4-F1
#
_entry.id   AF-A0A519CSI4-F1
#
_cell.length_a   1.000
_cell.length_b   1.000
_cell.length_c   1.000
_cell.angle_alpha   90.00
_cell.angle_beta   90.00
_cell.angle_gamma   90.00
#
_symmetry.space_group_name_H-M   'P 1'
#
loop_
_entity.id
_entity.type
_entity.pdbx_description
1 polymer ?
#
loop_
_entity_poly.entity_id
_entity_poly.type
_entity_poly.pdbx_seq_one_letter_code
_entity_poly.pdbx_strand_id
1 'polypeptide(L)'
;MIVILSPHWQTYVGTHFLGLENFQSLSVDPVFPNLFRYHYDLNIDVELAKQIHDNAEKSGLTVKMMENPDFRVDYGTITTGHLFNPKWDKPLVVISSNRSTDYYSPEVMQEMMIELGRITRETIEESGKKAIILASNSLSHRHFTT
;
A
#
# COMPACT_ATOMS: atom_id res chain seq x y z
N MET A 1 -7.25 -8.65 -9.65
CA MET A 1 -6.99 -7.36 -8.98
C MET A 1 -5.59 -7.38 -8.38
N ILE A 2 -5.10 -6.25 -7.87
CA ILE A 2 -3.71 -6.12 -7.40
C ILE A 2 -3.71 -5.58 -5.96
N VAL A 3 -2.92 -6.18 -5.07
CA VAL A 3 -2.66 -5.67 -3.72
C VAL A 3 -1.23 -5.15 -3.68
N ILE A 4 -1.03 -3.90 -3.27
CA ILE A 4 0.29 -3.26 -3.21
C ILE A 4 0.58 -2.86 -1.76
N LEU A 5 1.74 -3.30 -1.25
CA LEU A 5 2.33 -2.76 -0.03
C LEU A 5 3.44 -1.78 -0.42
N SER A 6 3.28 -0.49 -0.09
CA SER A 6 4.28 0.53 -0.41
C SER A 6 5.06 0.99 0.81
N PRO A 7 6.42 0.97 0.77
CA PRO A 7 7.25 1.52 1.85
C PRO A 7 7.24 3.04 1.88
N HIS A 8 6.71 3.72 0.86
CA HIS A 8 6.70 5.18 0.74
C HIS A 8 5.41 5.82 1.26
N TRP A 9 4.34 5.03 1.47
CA TRP A 9 3.23 5.47 2.29
C TRP A 9 3.46 5.04 3.74
N GLN A 10 4.11 5.91 4.49
CA GLN A 10 4.56 5.60 5.83
C GLN A 10 3.55 6.08 6.87
N THR A 11 3.20 5.20 7.80
CA THR A 11 2.22 5.50 8.86
C THR A 11 2.80 5.20 10.23
N TYR A 12 2.43 6.04 11.20
CA TYR A 12 2.87 5.88 12.59
C TYR A 12 1.83 5.18 13.46
N VAL A 13 0.54 5.50 13.26
CA VAL A 13 -0.56 4.92 14.03
C VAL A 13 -1.22 3.81 13.22
N GLY A 14 -0.65 2.60 13.31
CA GLY A 14 -1.19 1.43 12.62
C GLY A 14 -1.01 1.43 11.10
N THR A 15 -1.63 0.44 10.46
CA THR A 15 -1.59 0.21 9.01
C THR A 15 -2.83 0.78 8.34
N HIS A 16 -2.65 1.52 7.25
CA HIS A 16 -3.73 2.19 6.56
C HIS A 16 -4.04 1.55 5.20
N PHE A 17 -5.30 1.71 4.78
CA PHE A 17 -5.80 1.24 3.49
C PHE A 17 -6.46 2.40 2.75
N LEU A 18 -6.29 2.49 1.42
CA LEU A 18 -7.04 3.47 0.64
C LEU A 18 -8.55 3.14 0.68
N GLY A 19 -9.38 4.14 0.98
CA GLY A 19 -10.80 3.95 1.30
C GLY A 19 -11.79 4.67 0.40
N LEU A 20 -11.35 5.27 -0.70
CA LEU A 20 -12.22 5.86 -1.72
C LEU A 20 -12.11 5.08 -3.03
N GLU A 21 -13.19 5.06 -3.81
CA GLU A 21 -13.26 4.28 -5.06
C GLU A 21 -12.23 4.71 -6.11
N ASN A 22 -11.87 6.00 -6.12
CA ASN A 22 -10.97 6.58 -7.09
C ASN A 22 -10.01 7.56 -6.43
N PHE A 23 -8.74 7.54 -6.86
CA PHE A 23 -7.73 8.54 -6.54
C PHE A 23 -7.07 9.02 -7.81
N GLN A 24 -7.01 10.33 -7.98
CA GLN A 24 -6.36 10.96 -9.13
C GLN A 24 -5.59 12.20 -8.69
N SER A 25 -4.37 12.36 -9.22
CA SER A 25 -3.55 13.54 -8.94
C SER A 25 -2.31 13.58 -9.84
N LEU A 26 -1.43 14.55 -9.59
CA LEU A 26 -0.05 14.57 -10.07
C LEU A 26 0.89 14.08 -8.96
N SER A 27 1.51 12.93 -9.17
CA SER A 27 2.58 12.42 -8.30
C SER A 27 3.94 12.94 -8.77
N VAL A 28 4.67 13.59 -7.88
CA VAL A 28 6.04 14.07 -8.14
C VAL A 28 6.95 13.42 -7.12
N ASP A 29 7.99 12.73 -7.60
CA ASP A 29 8.98 12.11 -6.72
C ASP A 29 9.82 13.22 -6.06
N PRO A 30 9.94 13.25 -4.73
CA PRO A 30 10.66 14.30 -4.03
C PRO A 30 12.18 14.19 -4.19
N VAL A 31 12.72 13.01 -4.50
CA VAL A 31 14.15 12.74 -4.68
C VAL A 31 14.55 12.91 -6.16
N PHE A 32 13.71 12.44 -7.07
CA PHE A 32 13.95 12.48 -8.53
C PHE A 32 12.90 13.30 -9.29
N PRO A 33 12.65 14.57 -8.94
CA PRO A 33 11.59 15.37 -9.54
C PRO A 33 11.84 15.71 -11.01
N ASN A 34 13.07 15.56 -11.51
CA ASN A 34 13.42 15.73 -12.92
C ASN A 34 13.08 14.50 -13.77
N LEU A 35 12.86 13.33 -13.16
CA LEU A 35 12.58 12.08 -13.85
C LEU A 35 11.12 11.64 -13.69
N PHE A 36 10.52 11.88 -12.53
CA PHE A 36 9.18 11.37 -12.22
C PHE A 36 8.20 12.49 -11.87
N ARG A 37 7.31 12.77 -12.83
CA ARG A 37 6.13 13.63 -12.70
C ARG A 37 4.99 12.94 -13.44
N TYR A 38 4.11 12.27 -12.70
CA TYR A 38 3.16 11.32 -13.27
C TYR A 38 1.73 11.68 -12.88
N HIS A 39 0.89 11.98 -13.88
CA HIS A 39 -0.56 12.08 -13.68
C HIS A 39 -1.14 10.68 -13.60
N TYR A 40 -1.78 10.35 -12.48
CA TYR A 40 -2.42 9.06 -12.27
C TYR A 40 -3.92 9.24 -12.06
N ASP A 41 -4.64 8.18 -12.40
CA ASP A 41 -6.05 7.97 -12.14
C ASP A 41 -6.20 6.46 -11.88
N LEU A 42 -6.45 6.08 -10.62
CA LEU A 42 -6.48 4.70 -10.19
C LEU A 42 -7.76 4.39 -9.41
N ASN A 43 -8.27 3.16 -9.61
CA ASN A 43 -9.46 2.67 -8.95
C ASN A 43 -9.09 1.70 -7.82
N ILE A 44 -9.81 1.79 -6.70
CA ILE A 44 -9.63 0.96 -5.52
C ILE A 44 -10.78 -0.03 -5.38
N ASP A 45 -10.45 -1.28 -5.07
CA ASP A 45 -11.44 -2.26 -4.59
C ASP A 45 -11.71 -1.98 -3.11
N VAL A 46 -12.52 -0.95 -2.83
CA VAL A 46 -12.82 -0.47 -1.47
C VAL A 46 -13.48 -1.58 -0.64
N GLU A 47 -14.29 -2.42 -1.27
CA GLU A 47 -14.90 -3.58 -0.62
C GLU A 47 -13.84 -4.52 -0.05
N LEU A 48 -12.88 -4.97 -0.86
CA LEU A 48 -11.82 -5.85 -0.36
C LEU A 48 -10.90 -5.13 0.63
N ALA A 49 -10.53 -3.88 0.36
CA ALA A 49 -9.71 -3.08 1.26
C ALA A 49 -10.34 -2.98 2.66
N LYS A 50 -11.66 -2.73 2.71
CA LYS A 50 -12.44 -2.67 3.95
C LYS A 50 -12.56 -4.04 4.62
N GLN A 51 -12.74 -5.12 3.88
CA GLN A 51 -12.76 -6.47 4.46
C GLN A 51 -11.41 -6.80 5.13
N ILE A 52 -10.28 -6.49 4.47
CA ILE A 52 -8.94 -6.72 5.04
C ILE A 52 -8.75 -5.86 6.29
N HIS A 53 -9.14 -4.58 6.22
CA HIS A 53 -9.14 -3.67 7.37
C HIS A 53 -9.93 -4.25 8.54
N ASP A 54 -11.21 -4.58 8.34
CA ASP A 54 -12.10 -5.01 9.42
C ASP A 54 -11.65 -6.36 10.01
N ASN A 55 -11.07 -7.26 9.20
CA ASN A 55 -10.47 -8.50 9.70
C ASN A 55 -9.15 -8.26 10.44
N ALA A 56 -8.32 -7.32 9.99
CA ALA A 56 -7.10 -6.91 10.69
C ALA A 56 -7.40 -6.29 12.06
N GLU A 57 -8.42 -5.43 12.14
CA GLU A 57 -8.88 -4.83 13.39
C GLU A 57 -9.36 -5.91 14.39
N LYS A 58 -10.14 -6.90 13.92
CA LYS A 58 -10.60 -8.02 14.76
C LYS A 58 -9.45 -8.89 15.27
N SER A 59 -8.37 -9.03 14.52
CA SER A 59 -7.14 -9.71 14.95
C SER A 59 -6.26 -8.88 15.89
N GLY A 60 -6.68 -7.66 16.24
CA GLY A 60 -5.97 -6.79 17.18
C GLY A 60 -4.91 -5.89 16.54
N LEU A 61 -4.83 -5.82 15.21
CA LEU A 61 -3.98 -4.86 14.52
C LEU A 61 -4.64 -3.47 14.56
N THR A 62 -3.85 -2.44 14.88
CA THR A 62 -4.32 -1.05 14.71
C THR A 62 -4.33 -0.74 13.22
N VAL A 63 -5.51 -0.43 12.68
CA VAL A 63 -5.70 -0.14 11.26
C VAL A 63 -6.60 1.09 11.04
N LYS A 64 -6.54 1.66 9.84
CA LYS A 64 -7.40 2.79 9.46
C LYS A 64 -7.69 2.87 7.97
N MET A 65 -8.93 3.22 7.62
CA MET A 65 -9.28 3.61 6.25
C MET A 65 -8.86 5.06 5.97
N MET A 66 -8.22 5.29 4.84
CA MET A 66 -7.89 6.61 4.34
C MET A 66 -9.01 7.09 3.42
N GLU A 67 -9.84 7.99 3.94
CA GLU A 67 -11.07 8.47 3.30
C GLU A 67 -11.00 9.97 2.95
N ASN A 68 -9.80 10.56 2.99
CA ASN A 68 -9.61 11.96 2.61
C ASN A 68 -9.57 12.07 1.07
N PRO A 69 -10.51 12.78 0.44
CA PRO A 69 -10.54 12.94 -1.03
C PRO A 69 -9.33 13.70 -1.58
N ASP A 70 -8.66 14.51 -0.75
CA ASP A 70 -7.48 15.27 -1.16
C ASP A 70 -6.16 14.50 -0.97
N PHE A 71 -6.23 13.24 -0.53
CA PHE A 71 -5.03 12.45 -0.31
C PHE A 71 -4.36 12.08 -1.63
N ARG A 72 -3.09 12.44 -1.73
CA ARG A 72 -2.24 12.06 -2.86
C ARG A 72 -1.52 10.75 -2.55
N VAL A 73 -1.83 9.71 -3.34
CA VAL A 73 -1.17 8.41 -3.29
C VAL A 73 0.35 8.56 -3.51
N ASP A 74 1.13 7.81 -2.75
CA ASP A 74 2.60 7.91 -2.73
C ASP A 74 3.22 7.47 -4.08
N TYR A 75 4.37 8.06 -4.42
CA TYR A 75 5.07 7.80 -5.68
C TYR A 75 5.53 6.35 -5.85
N GLY A 76 5.76 5.61 -4.75
CA GLY A 76 6.13 4.20 -4.77
C GLY A 76 4.99 3.32 -5.28
N THR A 77 3.78 3.53 -4.74
CA THR A 77 2.56 2.88 -5.23
C THR A 77 2.32 3.19 -6.70
N ILE A 78 2.45 4.46 -7.11
CA ILE A 78 2.26 4.85 -8.51
C ILE A 78 3.28 4.19 -9.43
N THR A 79 4.55 4.18 -9.05
CA THR A 79 5.63 3.56 -9.85
C THR A 79 5.41 2.06 -10.01
N THR A 80 5.16 1.34 -8.91
CA THR A 80 4.93 -0.10 -8.92
C THR A 80 3.67 -0.47 -9.69
N GLY A 81 2.58 0.29 -9.49
CA GLY A 81 1.34 0.12 -10.24
C GLY A 81 1.54 0.32 -11.74
N HIS A 82 2.26 1.36 -12.15
CA HIS A 82 2.53 1.62 -13.57
C HIS A 82 3.40 0.54 -14.21
N LEU A 83 4.49 0.12 -13.56
CA LEU A 83 5.40 -0.89 -14.10
C LEU A 83 4.73 -2.26 -14.26
N PHE A 84 3.79 -2.60 -13.37
CA PHE A 84 3.08 -3.86 -13.41
C PHE A 84 1.82 -3.82 -14.30
N ASN A 85 1.04 -2.75 -14.20
CA ASN A 85 -0.21 -2.55 -14.94
C ASN A 85 -0.30 -1.14 -15.55
N PRO A 86 0.43 -0.86 -16.63
CA PRO A 86 0.52 0.49 -17.20
C PRO A 86 -0.80 1.00 -17.79
N LYS A 87 -1.77 0.10 -18.02
CA LYS A 87 -3.12 0.45 -18.49
C LYS A 87 -4.04 0.98 -17.40
N TRP A 88 -3.69 0.78 -16.12
CA TRP A 88 -4.51 1.14 -14.96
C TRP A 88 -5.95 0.57 -15.00
N ASP A 89 -6.16 -0.55 -15.70
CA ASP A 89 -7.46 -1.20 -15.91
C ASP A 89 -7.81 -2.26 -14.85
N LYS A 90 -6.95 -2.44 -13.83
CA LYS A 90 -7.16 -3.36 -12.71
C LYS A 90 -7.32 -2.55 -11.43
N PRO A 91 -8.36 -2.80 -10.63
CA PRO A 91 -8.49 -2.15 -9.34
C PRO A 91 -7.39 -2.61 -8.39
N LEU A 92 -7.02 -1.71 -7.48
CA LEU A 92 -5.98 -1.91 -6.48
C LEU A 92 -6.58 -2.06 -5.07
N VAL A 93 -5.85 -2.74 -4.20
CA VAL A 93 -5.86 -2.49 -2.76
C VAL A 93 -4.48 -1.99 -2.41
N VAL A 94 -4.38 -0.84 -1.75
CA VAL A 94 -3.09 -0.24 -1.38
C VAL A 94 -3.00 -0.20 0.13
N ILE A 95 -1.89 -0.72 0.64
CA ILE A 95 -1.60 -0.90 2.06
C ILE A 95 -0.39 -0.04 2.42
N SER A 96 -0.50 0.74 3.48
CA SER A 96 0.62 1.54 4.00
C SER A 96 1.67 0.67 4.69
N SER A 97 2.87 1.24 4.87
CA SER A 97 3.92 0.64 5.69
C SER A 97 3.94 1.31 7.07
N ASN A 98 3.53 0.55 8.10
CA ASN A 98 3.65 1.03 9.48
C ASN A 98 5.12 1.06 9.91
N ARG A 99 5.57 2.20 10.45
CA ARG A 99 6.95 2.46 10.89
C ARG A 99 7.27 1.82 12.25
N SER A 100 6.86 0.57 12.49
CA SER A 100 7.04 -0.08 13.80
C SER A 100 8.52 -0.24 14.17
N THR A 101 9.43 -0.36 13.20
CA THR A 101 10.88 -0.37 13.45
C THR A 101 11.40 0.90 14.11
N ASP A 102 10.79 2.05 13.83
CA ASP A 102 11.27 3.35 14.32
C ASP A 102 10.88 3.56 15.79
N TYR A 103 9.90 2.80 16.29
CA TYR A 103 9.36 2.92 17.66
C TYR A 103 9.58 1.67 18.52
N TYR A 104 9.73 0.51 17.90
CA TYR A 104 9.88 -0.79 18.55
C TYR A 104 11.14 -1.48 18.04
N SER A 105 11.00 -2.55 17.24
CA SER A 105 12.10 -3.29 16.66
C SER A 105 11.70 -3.89 15.31
N PRO A 106 12.67 -4.36 14.51
CA PRO A 106 12.39 -5.11 13.29
C PRO A 106 11.54 -6.36 13.53
N GLU A 107 11.74 -7.05 14.66
CA GLU A 107 10.99 -8.27 15.00
C GLU A 107 9.50 -7.96 15.18
N VAL A 108 9.16 -6.91 15.92
CA VAL A 108 7.76 -6.46 16.11
C VAL A 108 7.13 -6.08 14.77
N MET A 109 7.87 -5.34 13.92
CA MET A 109 7.38 -4.99 12.59
C MET A 109 7.12 -6.25 11.74
N GLN A 110 8.03 -7.23 11.77
CA GLN A 110 7.89 -8.48 11.01
C GLN A 110 6.69 -9.30 11.50
N GLU A 111 6.51 -9.45 12.81
CA GLU A 111 5.35 -10.14 13.39
C GLU A 111 4.04 -9.50 12.94
N MET A 112 3.94 -8.17 13.02
CA MET A 112 2.76 -7.43 12.55
C MET A 112 2.51 -7.63 11.04
N MET A 113 3.56 -7.61 10.22
CA MET A 113 3.43 -7.76 8.76
C MET A 113 3.13 -9.21 8.34
N ILE A 114 3.63 -10.21 9.07
CA ILE A 114 3.28 -11.62 8.86
C ILE A 114 1.80 -11.83 9.16
N GLU A 115 1.31 -11.30 10.28
CA GLU A 115 -0.11 -11.41 10.65
C GLU A 115 -1.00 -10.68 9.65
N LEU A 116 -0.63 -9.46 9.24
CA LEU A 116 -1.32 -8.73 8.18
C LEU A 116 -1.35 -9.52 6.86
N GLY A 117 -0.25 -10.18 6.49
CA GLY A 117 -0.17 -11.03 5.31
C GLY A 117 -1.09 -12.25 5.38
N ARG A 118 -1.17 -12.91 6.55
CA ARG A 118 -2.09 -14.02 6.81
C ARG A 118 -3.55 -13.58 6.64
N ILE A 119 -3.92 -12.47 7.28
CA ILE A 119 -5.29 -11.91 7.23
C ILE A 119 -5.65 -11.49 5.81
N THR A 120 -4.73 -10.83 5.10
CA THR A 120 -4.92 -10.42 3.71
C THR A 120 -5.19 -11.64 2.82
N ARG A 121 -4.41 -12.71 2.98
CA ARG A 121 -4.60 -13.96 2.24
C ARG A 121 -5.97 -14.57 2.51
N GLU A 122 -6.33 -14.77 3.78
CA GLU A 122 -7.61 -15.38 4.17
C GLU A 122 -8.79 -14.57 3.63
N THR A 123 -8.73 -13.24 3.76
CA THR A 123 -9.77 -12.35 3.25
C THR A 123 -9.91 -12.43 1.72
N ILE A 124 -8.80 -12.54 0.98
CA ILE A 124 -8.84 -12.75 -0.48
C ILE A 124 -9.49 -14.10 -0.81
N GLU A 125 -9.11 -15.18 -0.12
CA GLU A 125 -9.68 -16.52 -0.33
C GLU A 125 -11.19 -16.52 -0.06
N GLU A 126 -11.64 -15.91 1.04
CA GLU A 126 -13.06 -15.80 1.41
C GLU A 126 -13.87 -14.95 0.44
N SER A 127 -13.29 -13.85 -0.07
CA SER A 127 -13.95 -12.99 -1.07
C SER A 127 -14.16 -13.67 -2.43
N GLY A 128 -13.50 -14.80 -2.68
CA GLY A 128 -13.47 -15.49 -3.98
C GLY A 128 -12.71 -14.72 -5.07
N LYS A 129 -12.07 -13.59 -4.74
CA LYS A 129 -11.34 -12.76 -5.70
C LYS A 129 -9.99 -13.39 -6.04
N LYS A 130 -9.54 -13.20 -7.29
CA LYS A 130 -8.19 -13.54 -7.73
C LYS A 130 -7.31 -12.30 -7.67
N ALA A 131 -6.29 -12.35 -6.81
CA ALA A 131 -5.39 -11.23 -6.56
C ALA A 131 -3.94 -11.57 -6.88
N ILE A 132 -3.18 -10.54 -7.27
CA ILE A 132 -1.72 -10.57 -7.34
C ILE A 132 -1.19 -9.66 -6.24
N ILE A 133 -0.20 -10.12 -5.48
CA ILE A 133 0.41 -9.35 -4.38
C ILE A 133 1.74 -8.76 -4.86
N LEU A 134 1.91 -7.45 -4.70
CA LEU A 134 3.12 -6.72 -5.03
C LEU A 134 3.77 -6.18 -3.75
N ALA A 135 4.86 -6.81 -3.33
CA ALA A 135 5.75 -6.26 -2.31
C ALA A 135 6.68 -5.23 -2.96
N SER A 136 6.39 -3.93 -2.80
CA SER A 136 7.11 -2.85 -3.47
C SER A 136 8.45 -2.54 -2.79
N ASN A 137 9.34 -3.51 -2.69
CA ASN A 137 10.63 -3.37 -2.01
C ASN A 137 11.80 -3.64 -2.95
N SER A 138 12.86 -2.84 -2.82
CA SER A 138 14.18 -3.15 -3.37
C SER A 138 14.96 -4.05 -2.40
N LEU A 139 16.14 -4.49 -2.84
CA LEU A 139 17.10 -5.19 -1.99
C LEU A 139 18.09 -4.19 -1.36
N SER A 140 19.40 -4.33 -1.62
CA SER A 140 20.40 -3.42 -1.07
C SER A 140 20.13 -1.97 -1.47
N HIS A 141 19.90 -1.12 -0.48
CA HIS A 141 19.47 0.27 -0.68
C HIS A 141 20.61 1.28 -0.49
N ARG A 142 21.86 0.87 -0.75
CA ARG A 142 23.02 1.79 -0.78
C ARG A 142 23.00 2.56 -2.09
N HIS A 143 23.26 3.86 -2.02
CA HIS A 143 23.31 4.74 -3.19
C HIS A 143 24.71 5.30 -3.41
N PHE A 144 24.93 5.93 -4.57
CA PHE A 144 26.16 6.68 -4.84
C PHE A 144 26.36 7.78 -3.79
N THR A 145 27.58 7.90 -3.25
CA THR A 145 27.92 8.80 -2.13
C THR A 145 29.01 9.82 -2.51
N THR A 146 29.10 10.20 -3.78
CA THR A 146 30.12 11.13 -4.30
C THR A 146 30.01 12.52 -3.72
#